data_AF-A0A658NLX8-F1
#
_entry.id   AF-A0A658NLX8-F1
#
_cell.length_a   1.000
_cell.length_b   1.000
_cell.length_c   1.000
_cell.angle_alpha   90.00
_cell.angle_beta   90.00
_cell.angle_gamma   90.00
#
_symmetry.space_group_name_H-M   'P 1'
#
loop_
_entity.id
_entity.type
_entity.pdbx_description
1 polymer ?
#
loop_
_entity_poly.entity_id
_entity_poly.type
_entity_poly.pdbx_seq_one_letter_code
_entity_poly.pdbx_strand_id
1 'polypeptide(L)' 'MRLYDTAREAIVPFEPSDRVVTMYTCGITPYDSTHLGHAATYLTYDVLQRRLRDLGHET' A
#
# COMPACT_ATOMS: atom_id res chain seq x y z
N MET A 1 5.42 -6.72 -10.26
CA MET A 1 5.45 -6.91 -8.78
C MET A 1 4.48 -8.03 -8.41
N ARG A 2 4.62 -8.70 -7.27
CA ARG A 2 3.61 -9.64 -6.76
C ARG A 2 3.16 -9.19 -5.36
N LEU A 3 1.86 -9.21 -5.10
CA LEU A 3 1.26 -8.80 -3.82
C LEU A 3 0.41 -9.93 -3.27
N TYR A 4 0.31 -10.00 -1.94
CA TYR A 4 -0.67 -10.87 -1.29
C TYR A 4 -2.05 -10.20 -1.35
N ASP A 5 -3.02 -10.91 -1.93
CA ASP A 5 -4.42 -10.49 -1.97
C ASP A 5 -5.20 -11.25 -0.90
N THR A 6 -5.64 -10.54 0.13
CA THR A 6 -6.38 -11.12 1.26
C THR A 6 -7.70 -11.77 0.83
N ALA A 7 -8.39 -11.27 -0.19
CA ALA A 7 -9.66 -11.86 -0.64
C ALA A 7 -9.45 -13.17 -1.41
N ARG A 8 -8.28 -13.35 -2.02
CA ARG A 8 -7.90 -14.56 -2.77
C ARG A 8 -7.00 -15.51 -1.98
N GLU A 9 -6.55 -15.08 -0.80
CA GLU A 9 -5.58 -15.79 0.06
C GLU A 9 -4.32 -16.26 -0.69
N ALA A 10 -3.85 -15.44 -1.62
CA ALA A 10 -2.78 -15.84 -2.54
C ALA A 10 -1.86 -14.68 -2.93
N ILE A 11 -0.62 -15.03 -3.29
CA ILE A 11 0.32 -14.09 -3.91
C ILE A 11 0.04 -14.01 -5.41
N VAL A 12 -0.60 -12.92 -5.83
CA VAL A 12 -1.02 -12.67 -7.22
C VAL A 12 -0.09 -11.69 -7.93
N PRO A 13 0.04 -11.75 -9.27
CA PRO A 13 0.71 -10.70 -10.02
C PRO A 13 -0.05 -9.37 -9.86
N PHE A 14 0.69 -8.27 -9.67
CA PHE A 14 0.12 -6.93 -9.70
C PHE A 14 0.18 -6.39 -11.14
N GLU A 15 -0.98 -6.28 -11.77
CA GLU A 15 -1.17 -5.88 -13.18
C GLU A 15 -2.11 -4.66 -13.22
N PRO A 16 -1.58 -3.43 -13.11
CA PRO A 16 -2.42 -2.23 -13.14
C PRO A 16 -2.99 -2.00 -14.54
N SER A 17 -4.26 -1.60 -14.62
CA SER A 17 -4.95 -1.29 -15.89
C SER A 17 -4.45 -0.01 -16.55
N ASP A 18 -3.95 0.92 -15.74
CA ASP A 18 -3.59 2.27 -16.14
C ASP A 18 -2.22 2.66 -15.62
N ARG A 19 -1.66 3.73 -16.18
CA ARG A 19 -0.40 4.33 -15.72
C ARG A 19 -0.51 4.90 -14.30
N VAL A 20 -1.71 5.37 -13.93
CA VAL A 20 -2.03 5.88 -12.59
C VAL A 20 -2.56 4.73 -11.74
N VAL A 21 -1.84 4.40 -10.68
CA VAL A 21 -2.21 3.40 -9.68
C VAL A 21 -2.85 4.11 -8.49
N THR A 22 -4.11 3.81 -8.21
CA THR A 22 -4.79 4.32 -7.02
C THR A 22 -4.57 3.39 -5.84
N MET A 23 -4.39 3.97 -4.65
CA MET A 23 -4.21 3.22 -3.41
C MET A 23 -4.94 3.93 -2.27
N TYR A 24 -5.73 3.16 -1.52
CA TYR A 24 -6.37 3.62 -0.30
C TYR A 24 -5.86 2.83 0.89
N THR A 25 -5.55 3.56 1.97
CA THR A 25 -5.20 3.00 3.27
C THR A 25 -6.07 3.67 4.30
N CYS A 26 -6.73 2.89 5.16
CA CYS A 26 -7.49 3.43 6.28
C CYS A 26 -6.59 4.32 7.16
N GLY A 27 -7.09 5.49 7.53
CA GLY A 27 -6.42 6.40 8.47
C GLY A 27 -6.58 5.98 9.93
N ILE A 28 -5.95 6.73 10.84
CA ILE A 28 -6.14 6.55 12.28
C ILE A 28 -7.48 7.14 12.71
N THR A 29 -7.98 6.68 13.85
CA THR A 29 -8.98 7.45 14.61
C THR A 29 -8.21 8.36 15.59
N PRO A 30 -8.23 9.70 15.41
CA PRO A 30 -7.24 10.60 16.03
C PRO A 30 -7.62 11.04 17.46
N TYR A 31 -7.91 10.07 18.34
CA TYR A 31 -8.23 10.35 19.75
C TYR A 31 -7.02 10.23 20.69
N ASP A 32 -5.88 9.74 20.21
CA ASP A 32 -4.64 9.57 20.99
C ASP A 32 -3.39 9.64 20.08
N SER A 33 -2.21 9.65 20.69
CA SER A 33 -0.90 9.58 20.08
C SER A 33 -0.69 8.36 19.20
N THR A 34 0.18 8.51 18.19
CA THR A 34 0.54 7.41 17.31
C THR A 34 1.49 6.44 18.00
N HIS A 35 1.11 5.16 18.05
CA HIS A 35 1.97 4.08 18.52
C HIS A 35 2.72 3.39 17.35
N LEU A 36 3.66 2.51 17.68
CA LEU A 36 4.49 1.80 16.69
C LEU A 36 3.68 0.98 15.68
N GLY A 37 2.52 0.43 16.07
CA GLY A 37 1.59 -0.22 15.12
C GLY A 37 1.13 0.71 13.99
N HIS A 38 0.79 1.98 14.28
CA HIS A 38 0.44 2.96 13.25
C HIS A 38 1.64 3.23 12.33
N ALA A 39 2.83 3.42 12.92
CA ALA A 39 4.05 3.64 12.15
C ALA A 39 4.36 2.47 11.21
N ALA A 40 4.26 1.22 11.68
CA ALA A 40 4.49 0.03 10.86
C ALA A 40 3.51 -0.06 9.68
N THR A 41 2.21 0.19 9.92
CA THR A 41 1.21 0.21 8.85
C THR A 41 1.55 1.27 7.80
N TYR A 42 1.72 2.53 8.20
CA TYR A 42 1.94 3.61 7.23
C TYR A 42 3.30 3.51 6.52
N LEU A 43 4.34 3.03 7.20
CA LEU A 43 5.63 2.77 6.54
C LEU A 43 5.53 1.64 5.50
N THR A 44 4.72 0.61 5.77
CA THR A 44 4.49 -0.46 4.79
C THR A 44 3.85 0.09 3.51
N TYR A 45 2.84 0.95 3.64
CA TYR A 45 2.18 1.56 2.48
C TYR A 45 3.03 2.67 1.82
N ASP A 46 3.86 3.41 2.58
CA ASP A 46 4.85 4.35 2.02
C ASP A 46 5.89 3.62 1.15
N VAL A 47 6.43 2.50 1.64
CA VAL A 47 7.36 1.66 0.86
C VAL A 47 6.68 1.10 -0.38
N LEU A 48 5.42 0.66 -0.28
CA LEU A 48 4.64 0.20 -1.43
C LEU A 48 4.47 1.31 -2.48
N GLN A 49 4.10 2.53 -2.07
CA GLN A 49 3.98 3.68 -2.98
C GLN A 49 5.32 4.00 -3.66
N ARG A 50 6.41 4.04 -2.89
CA ARG A 50 7.77 4.27 -3.43
C ARG A 50 8.15 3.20 -4.44
N ARG A 51 7.84 1.93 -4.17
CA ARG A 51 8.12 0.83 -5.09
C ARG A 51 7.30 0.94 -6.38
N LEU A 52 6.05 1.36 -6.30
CA LEU A 52 5.22 1.61 -7.49
C LEU A 52 5.80 2.74 -8.35
N ARG A 53 6.23 3.85 -7.73
CA ARG A 53 6.90 4.96 -8.43
C ARG A 53 8.23 4.54 -9.06
N ASP A 54 9.03 3.74 -8.38
CA ASP A 54 10.28 3.16 -8.89
C ASP A 54 10.06 2.24 -10.11
N LEU A 55 8.90 1.59 -10.19
CA LEU A 55 8.47 0.81 -11.36
C LEU A 55 7.89 1.68 -12.50
N GLY A 56 7.85 3.01 -12.35
CA GLY A 56 7.39 3.96 -13.36
C GLY A 56 5.89 4.28 -13.32
N HIS A 57 5.18 3.88 -12.27
CA HIS A 57 3.77 4.24 -12.09
C HIS A 57 3.62 5.64 -11.49
N GLU A 58 2.51 6.30 -11.84
CA GLU A 58 2.02 7.47 -11.12
C GLU A 58 1.11 6.98 -9.98
N THR A 59 1.23 7.56 -8.78
CA THR A 59 0.52 7.12 -7.56
C THR A 59 0.03 8.31 -6.76
#